data_AF-A0A1L9WRY8-F1
#
_entry.id   AF-A0A1L9WRY8-F1
#
_cell.length_a   1.000
_cell.length_b   1.000
_cell.length_c   1.000
_cell.angle_alpha   90.00
_cell.angle_beta   90.00
_cell.angle_gamma   90.00
#
_symmetry.space_group_name_H-M   'P 1'
#
loop_
_entity.id
_entity.type
_entity.pdbx_description
1 polymer ?
#
loop_
_entity_poly.entity_id
_entity_poly.type
_entity_poly.pdbx_seq_one_letter_code
_entity_poly.pdbx_strand_id
1 'polypeptide(L)'
;MFVNNFSTISNLQASDRIWGFSKSLLEGPNYDTIQVLSTYEYWKTITEQVDGKSGAGFNTSFSDYWGRALSFQLVNSSKDDGGADYTWSSISLMDDFKNGQYPMPIVVMDGRNPGEVIVETNATVYEVNPWEFGSWDPSVYAFAPLEYLGSRFENGSVSENGTCVRGFDNAGFIMGSSSTLFNQFLLQINSTDIPTIFKNALTDILEDLGERGDDIAVYSPNPFHGYREASEDYATAATLDVVDGGEDLENIPLHPLIQPDRHVDVIFAIDSSADTDSYWPNGTSLVATYQRSLNSSGIANGTVFPPVPDVNTFVNLGLNKRPTFFGCDPKNLSGPAPLVVYLANSPYTYESNFSTFKLTYSDEERDNVITNGYNVVTRGNGTLDSNWTSCVACAILQRSTYRTNTTLPDICTTCFNDYCWNGTTNSTVPSEYEPTLYLTTSGSGKSMLHRSAAGLAFAVTMFLAY
;
A
#
# COMPACT_ATOMS: atom_id res chain seq x y z
N MET A 1 10.87 1.46 -3.22
CA MET A 1 11.83 0.45 -3.71
C MET A 1 12.01 0.51 -5.23
N PHE A 2 10.98 0.20 -6.02
CA PHE A 2 11.06 0.11 -7.48
C PHE A 2 11.55 1.39 -8.16
N VAL A 3 11.02 2.56 -7.76
CA VAL A 3 11.44 3.88 -8.27
C VAL A 3 12.79 4.37 -7.69
N ASN A 4 13.43 3.56 -6.83
CA ASN A 4 14.73 3.84 -6.22
C ASN A 4 15.77 2.79 -6.65
N ASN A 5 15.78 2.39 -7.92
CA ASN A 5 16.70 1.39 -8.46
C ASN A 5 16.66 0.06 -7.71
N PHE A 6 15.45 -0.37 -7.33
CA PHE A 6 15.21 -1.58 -6.55
C PHE A 6 16.12 -1.71 -5.30
N SER A 7 16.39 -0.58 -4.64
CA SER A 7 17.26 -0.53 -3.45
C SER A 7 16.79 -1.49 -2.35
N THR A 8 17.75 -2.14 -1.70
CA THR A 8 17.48 -3.04 -0.56
C THR A 8 16.90 -2.28 0.63
N ILE A 9 16.15 -2.98 1.48
CA ILE A 9 15.59 -2.41 2.72
C ILE A 9 16.68 -1.77 3.59
N SER A 10 17.84 -2.43 3.73
CA SER A 10 18.97 -1.89 4.50
C SER A 10 19.51 -0.57 3.95
N ASN A 11 19.56 -0.44 2.61
CA ASN A 11 20.03 0.79 1.96
C ASN A 11 19.00 1.92 2.11
N LEU A 12 17.72 1.58 2.11
CA LEU A 12 16.65 2.55 2.36
C LEU A 12 16.66 3.04 3.81
N GLN A 13 16.82 2.13 4.79
CA GLN A 13 16.95 2.49 6.22
C GLN A 13 18.16 3.36 6.53
N ALA A 14 19.27 3.13 5.83
CA ALA A 14 20.52 3.87 5.99
C ALA A 14 20.56 5.19 5.18
N SER A 15 19.49 5.51 4.44
CA SER A 15 19.42 6.73 3.65
C SER A 15 19.13 7.93 4.54
N ASP A 16 19.92 9.00 4.40
CA ASP A 16 19.64 10.29 5.05
C ASP A 16 18.58 11.11 4.30
N ARG A 17 18.11 10.64 3.14
CA ARG A 17 17.23 11.40 2.22
C ARG A 17 15.80 10.90 2.17
N ILE A 18 15.61 9.60 2.37
CA ILE A 18 14.32 8.91 2.27
C ILE A 18 14.18 7.95 3.43
N TRP A 19 12.94 7.56 3.75
CA TRP A 19 12.62 6.72 4.92
C TRP A 19 13.00 7.34 6.27
N GLY A 20 13.27 8.65 6.31
CA GLY A 20 13.37 9.45 7.52
C GLY A 20 11.99 9.88 8.00
N PHE A 21 11.29 9.00 8.71
CA PHE A 21 9.89 9.20 9.12
C PHE A 21 9.74 9.93 10.47
N SER A 22 10.84 10.39 11.07
CA SER A 22 10.81 11.17 12.32
C SER A 22 10.24 12.59 12.13
N LYS A 23 10.03 12.97 10.88
CA LYS A 23 9.34 14.18 10.43
C LYS A 23 8.12 13.77 9.64
N SER A 24 6.98 14.39 9.93
CA SER A 24 5.75 14.10 9.19
C SER A 24 5.83 14.64 7.76
N LEU A 25 5.00 14.10 6.88
CA LEU A 25 4.80 14.59 5.51
C LEU A 25 4.36 16.07 5.47
N LEU A 26 3.73 16.56 6.55
CA LEU A 26 3.29 17.95 6.69
C LEU A 26 4.44 18.90 7.03
N GLU A 27 5.47 18.38 7.70
CA GLU A 27 6.67 19.13 8.10
C GLU A 27 7.74 19.10 6.99
N GLY A 28 7.82 17.99 6.25
CA GLY A 28 8.79 17.80 5.18
C GLY A 28 10.23 17.54 5.68
N PRO A 29 11.17 17.27 4.76
CA PRO A 29 12.57 17.05 5.11
C PRO A 29 13.31 18.35 5.46
N ASN A 30 14.50 18.23 6.04
CA ASN A 30 15.35 19.38 6.39
C ASN A 30 16.15 19.87 5.19
N TYR A 31 15.89 21.10 4.74
CA TYR A 31 16.70 21.81 3.73
C TYR A 31 17.63 22.85 4.35
N ASP A 32 17.30 23.32 5.55
CA ASP A 32 18.00 24.37 6.28
C ASP A 32 18.15 24.01 7.77
N THR A 33 19.04 24.72 8.45
CA THR A 33 19.28 24.72 9.89
C THR A 33 18.05 25.11 10.72
N ILE A 34 17.08 25.83 10.14
CA ILE A 34 15.84 26.25 10.80
C ILE A 34 14.66 25.49 10.20
N GLN A 35 14.07 24.58 10.98
CA GLN A 35 12.97 23.70 10.56
C GLN A 35 11.82 24.45 9.86
N VAL A 36 11.39 25.59 10.40
CA VAL A 36 10.27 26.36 9.83
C VAL A 36 10.59 26.87 8.42
N LEU A 37 11.84 27.25 8.15
CA LEU A 37 12.27 27.67 6.81
C LEU A 37 12.33 26.47 5.86
N SER A 38 12.83 25.33 6.33
CA SER A 38 12.80 24.06 5.57
C SER A 38 11.38 23.70 5.15
N THR A 39 10.42 23.77 6.08
CA THR A 39 9.02 23.45 5.81
C THR A 39 8.38 24.45 4.83
N TYR A 40 8.74 25.74 4.89
CA TYR A 40 8.24 26.73 3.93
C TYR A 40 8.76 26.47 2.51
N GLU A 41 10.08 26.29 2.33
CA GLU A 41 10.66 26.02 1.00
C GLU A 41 10.19 24.67 0.43
N TYR A 42 9.99 23.67 1.29
CA TYR A 42 9.35 22.39 0.96
C TYR A 42 7.97 22.59 0.33
N TRP A 43 7.07 23.28 1.03
CA TRP A 43 5.70 23.49 0.54
C TRP A 43 5.66 24.41 -0.67
N LYS A 44 6.52 25.43 -0.73
CA LYS A 44 6.69 26.27 -1.92
C LYS A 44 7.09 25.44 -3.13
N THR A 45 8.05 24.52 -2.97
CA THR A 45 8.49 23.62 -4.05
C THR A 45 7.33 22.72 -4.51
N ILE A 46 6.55 22.16 -3.58
CA ILE A 46 5.36 21.37 -3.92
C ILE A 46 4.35 22.22 -4.70
N THR A 47 4.00 23.41 -4.21
CA THR A 47 3.06 24.31 -4.86
C THR A 47 3.54 24.68 -6.28
N GLU A 48 4.80 25.07 -6.45
CA GLU A 48 5.36 25.39 -7.77
C GLU A 48 5.30 24.18 -8.74
N GLN A 49 5.51 22.95 -8.25
CA GLN A 49 5.40 21.73 -9.06
C GLN A 49 3.95 21.44 -9.47
N VAL A 50 2.99 21.60 -8.57
CA VAL A 50 1.56 21.40 -8.87
C VAL A 50 1.04 22.51 -9.79
N ASP A 51 1.42 23.76 -9.55
CA ASP A 51 1.14 24.90 -10.43
C ASP A 51 1.73 24.67 -11.83
N GLY A 52 2.88 24.00 -11.94
CA GLY A 52 3.45 23.58 -13.22
C GLY A 52 2.53 22.64 -14.01
N LYS A 53 1.88 21.69 -13.33
CA LYS A 53 0.88 20.80 -13.95
C LYS A 53 -0.38 21.57 -14.38
N SER A 54 -0.89 22.45 -13.52
CA SER A 54 -2.02 23.33 -13.83
C SER A 54 -1.73 24.28 -15.00
N GLY A 55 -0.55 24.91 -15.00
CA GLY A 55 -0.08 25.78 -16.08
C GLY A 55 0.16 25.07 -17.41
N ALA A 56 0.35 23.75 -17.39
CA ALA A 56 0.38 22.89 -18.59
C ALA A 56 -1.03 22.51 -19.09
N GLY A 57 -2.10 22.92 -18.40
CA GLY A 57 -3.49 22.71 -18.78
C GLY A 57 -4.14 21.45 -18.20
N PHE A 58 -3.52 20.82 -17.19
CA PHE A 58 -4.07 19.65 -16.52
C PHE A 58 -4.78 20.03 -15.23
N ASN A 59 -5.89 19.35 -14.92
CA ASN A 59 -6.55 19.53 -13.63
C ASN A 59 -5.67 19.00 -12.50
N THR A 60 -5.74 19.67 -11.36
CA THR A 60 -5.02 19.31 -10.14
C THR A 60 -6.01 19.14 -9.00
N SER A 61 -5.69 18.25 -8.05
CA SER A 61 -6.47 18.05 -6.82
C SER A 61 -5.55 17.92 -5.61
N PHE A 62 -6.13 17.68 -4.42
CA PHE A 62 -5.34 17.37 -3.23
C PHE A 62 -4.37 16.20 -3.44
N SER A 63 -4.76 15.18 -4.22
CA SER A 63 -3.92 14.02 -4.52
C SER A 63 -2.58 14.41 -5.17
N ASP A 64 -2.52 15.52 -5.92
CA ASP A 64 -1.26 16.04 -6.44
C ASP A 64 -0.33 16.46 -5.31
N TYR A 65 -0.81 17.30 -4.38
CA TYR A 65 -0.05 17.76 -3.23
C TYR A 65 0.36 16.60 -2.31
N TRP A 66 -0.57 15.69 -2.04
CA TRP A 66 -0.33 14.48 -1.24
C TRP A 66 0.73 13.58 -1.88
N GLY A 67 0.60 13.30 -3.18
CA GLY A 67 1.56 12.50 -3.94
C GLY A 67 2.95 13.12 -3.99
N ARG A 68 3.04 14.46 -4.13
CA ARG A 68 4.33 15.17 -4.01
C ARG A 68 4.90 15.03 -2.60
N ALA A 69 4.11 15.26 -1.56
CA ALA A 69 4.55 15.14 -0.18
C ALA A 69 5.09 13.74 0.15
N LEU A 70 4.39 12.69 -0.26
CA LEU A 70 4.86 11.30 -0.16
C LEU A 70 6.20 11.10 -0.88
N SER A 71 6.36 11.66 -2.06
CA SER A 71 7.56 11.47 -2.87
C SER A 71 8.82 12.02 -2.22
N PHE A 72 8.73 13.12 -1.47
CA PHE A 72 9.88 13.64 -0.73
C PHE A 72 10.40 12.68 0.35
N GLN A 73 9.57 11.77 0.85
CA GLN A 73 10.00 10.74 1.82
C GLN A 73 10.34 9.39 1.17
N LEU A 74 9.85 9.14 -0.05
CA LEU A 74 9.87 7.81 -0.66
C LEU A 74 10.70 7.71 -1.96
N VAL A 75 10.93 8.82 -2.66
CA VAL A 75 11.65 8.86 -3.94
C VAL A 75 13.02 9.51 -3.75
N ASN A 76 14.07 8.73 -3.97
CA ASN A 76 15.45 9.20 -3.83
C ASN A 76 15.90 10.00 -5.07
N SER A 77 15.40 11.23 -5.20
CA SER A 77 15.74 12.12 -6.32
C SER A 77 17.10 12.79 -6.10
N SER A 78 18.00 12.77 -7.08
CA SER A 78 19.28 13.49 -7.04
C SER A 78 19.16 15.02 -6.95
N LYS A 79 17.96 15.59 -7.17
CA LYS A 79 17.72 17.04 -7.17
C LYS A 79 17.10 17.56 -5.86
N ASP A 80 16.81 16.68 -4.91
CA ASP A 80 16.10 17.01 -3.65
C ASP A 80 14.74 17.71 -3.91
N ASP A 81 14.07 17.33 -5.00
CA ASP A 81 12.82 17.93 -5.47
C ASP A 81 11.63 16.95 -5.36
N GLY A 82 11.79 15.86 -4.60
CA GLY A 82 10.79 14.79 -4.49
C GLY A 82 10.58 14.01 -5.79
N GLY A 83 11.54 14.03 -6.72
CA GLY A 83 11.49 13.23 -7.94
C GLY A 83 10.40 13.67 -8.91
N ALA A 84 10.34 14.97 -9.21
CA ALA A 84 9.36 15.53 -10.14
C ALA A 84 9.42 14.88 -11.54
N ASP A 85 10.62 14.51 -11.99
CA ASP A 85 10.84 13.86 -13.30
C ASP A 85 10.78 12.32 -13.26
N TYR A 86 10.52 11.72 -12.08
CA TYR A 86 10.49 10.27 -11.94
C TYR A 86 9.09 9.76 -12.27
N THR A 87 8.99 8.89 -13.27
CA THR A 87 7.72 8.35 -13.74
C THR A 87 7.61 6.87 -13.43
N TRP A 88 6.39 6.36 -13.25
CA TRP A 88 6.17 4.94 -13.01
C TRP A 88 6.51 4.12 -14.26
N SER A 89 6.25 4.64 -15.47
CA SER A 89 6.66 4.04 -16.73
C SER A 89 8.18 3.92 -16.89
N SER A 90 8.98 4.75 -16.22
CA SER A 90 10.44 4.69 -16.31
C SER A 90 11.02 3.39 -15.73
N ILE A 91 10.28 2.68 -14.86
CA ILE A 91 10.66 1.36 -14.35
C ILE A 91 10.86 0.38 -15.51
N SER A 92 10.02 0.46 -16.55
CA SER A 92 10.12 -0.39 -17.74
C SER A 92 11.43 -0.18 -18.53
N LEU A 93 12.09 0.96 -18.33
CA LEU A 93 13.31 1.35 -19.02
C LEU A 93 14.57 0.88 -18.30
N MET A 94 14.48 0.46 -17.04
CA MET A 94 15.62 0.04 -16.25
C MET A 94 16.16 -1.33 -16.71
N ASP A 95 17.50 -1.44 -16.81
CA ASP A 95 18.14 -2.63 -17.37
C ASP A 95 17.96 -3.88 -16.49
N ASP A 96 18.02 -3.72 -15.17
CA ASP A 96 17.75 -4.78 -14.20
C ASP A 96 16.30 -5.28 -14.27
N PHE A 97 15.31 -4.39 -14.46
CA PHE A 97 13.93 -4.78 -14.69
C PHE A 97 13.75 -5.58 -15.99
N LYS A 98 14.31 -5.07 -17.11
CA LYS A 98 14.29 -5.75 -18.41
C LYS A 98 14.92 -7.14 -18.36
N ASN A 99 15.92 -7.32 -17.51
CA ASN A 99 16.60 -8.59 -17.27
C ASN A 99 15.91 -9.48 -16.23
N GLY A 100 14.68 -9.14 -15.80
CA GLY A 100 13.88 -9.95 -14.87
C GLY A 100 14.51 -10.12 -13.49
N GLN A 101 15.30 -9.14 -13.03
CA GLN A 101 16.01 -9.23 -11.74
C GLN A 101 15.09 -9.00 -10.54
N TYR A 102 13.89 -8.47 -10.76
CA TYR A 102 12.87 -8.28 -9.72
C TYR A 102 11.45 -8.34 -10.28
N PRO A 103 10.44 -8.53 -9.41
CA PRO A 103 9.03 -8.63 -9.83
C PRO A 103 8.50 -7.35 -10.47
N MET A 104 7.45 -7.48 -11.27
CA MET A 104 6.69 -6.34 -11.78
C MET A 104 5.91 -5.66 -10.66
N PRO A 105 6.11 -4.36 -10.42
CA PRO A 105 5.30 -3.63 -9.45
C PRO A 105 3.91 -3.33 -10.03
N ILE A 106 2.89 -3.53 -9.20
CA ILE A 106 1.50 -3.22 -9.52
C ILE A 106 0.95 -2.35 -8.39
N VAL A 107 0.25 -1.29 -8.75
CA VAL A 107 -0.48 -0.39 -7.83
C VAL A 107 -1.96 -0.41 -8.22
N VAL A 108 -2.85 -0.37 -7.23
CA VAL A 108 -4.30 -0.37 -7.47
C VAL A 108 -4.95 0.91 -6.98
N MET A 109 -6.06 1.28 -7.60
CA MET A 109 -6.89 2.45 -7.27
C MET A 109 -8.35 2.08 -7.53
N ASP A 110 -9.27 2.72 -6.83
CA ASP A 110 -10.69 2.51 -7.07
C ASP A 110 -11.28 3.65 -7.90
N GLY A 111 -12.16 3.30 -8.83
CA GLY A 111 -13.00 4.26 -9.54
C GLY A 111 -14.13 4.76 -8.65
N ARG A 112 -14.28 6.09 -8.57
CA ARG A 112 -15.38 6.71 -7.84
C ARG A 112 -15.75 8.05 -8.46
N ASN A 113 -16.89 8.11 -9.14
CA ASN A 113 -17.37 9.38 -9.68
C ASN A 113 -17.84 10.32 -8.55
N PRO A 114 -17.89 11.64 -8.77
CA PRO A 114 -18.35 12.60 -7.77
C PRO A 114 -19.78 12.28 -7.30
N GLY A 115 -19.94 12.07 -5.98
CA GLY A 115 -21.21 11.76 -5.35
C GLY A 115 -21.54 10.26 -5.25
N GLU A 116 -20.67 9.38 -5.76
CA GLU A 116 -20.77 7.93 -5.55
C GLU A 116 -20.22 7.51 -4.19
N VAL A 117 -20.79 6.43 -3.65
CA VAL A 117 -20.25 5.72 -2.49
C VAL A 117 -19.65 4.43 -3.00
N ILE A 118 -18.38 4.17 -2.66
CA ILE A 118 -17.74 2.90 -2.98
C ILE A 118 -18.45 1.79 -2.21
N VAL A 119 -18.81 0.74 -2.95
CA VAL A 119 -19.32 -0.51 -2.37
C VAL A 119 -18.31 -1.59 -2.72
N GLU A 120 -17.85 -2.33 -1.71
CA GLU A 120 -16.79 -3.35 -1.80
C GLU A 120 -16.93 -4.24 -3.05
N THR A 121 -18.18 -4.60 -3.36
CA THR A 121 -18.45 -5.64 -4.35
C THR A 121 -18.60 -5.10 -5.77
N ASN A 122 -18.55 -3.79 -6.03
CA ASN A 122 -18.84 -3.24 -7.38
C ASN A 122 -17.87 -2.16 -7.87
N ALA A 123 -16.95 -1.69 -7.03
CA ALA A 123 -15.97 -0.69 -7.41
C ALA A 123 -15.17 -1.16 -8.63
N THR A 124 -14.86 -0.24 -9.55
CA THR A 124 -13.94 -0.53 -10.64
C THR A 124 -12.52 -0.44 -10.11
N VAL A 125 -11.81 -1.55 -10.09
CA VAL A 125 -10.43 -1.64 -9.64
C VAL A 125 -9.52 -1.35 -10.82
N TYR A 126 -8.83 -0.21 -10.77
CA TYR A 126 -7.78 0.15 -11.70
C TYR A 126 -6.45 -0.45 -11.27
N GLU A 127 -5.64 -0.80 -12.25
CA GLU A 127 -4.28 -1.27 -12.10
C GLU A 127 -3.33 -0.32 -12.84
N VAL A 128 -2.24 0.07 -12.17
CA VAL A 128 -1.08 0.70 -12.77
C VAL A 128 0.10 -0.27 -12.69
N ASN A 129 0.67 -0.61 -13.84
CA ASN A 129 1.95 -1.33 -13.95
C ASN A 129 2.92 -0.52 -14.83
N PRO A 130 4.21 -0.89 -14.98
CA PRO A 130 5.20 -0.07 -15.69
C PRO A 130 4.88 0.23 -17.17
N TRP A 131 3.86 -0.39 -17.77
CA TRP A 131 3.51 -0.19 -19.18
C TRP A 131 2.13 0.42 -19.38
N GLU A 132 1.19 0.15 -18.48
CA GLU A 132 -0.21 0.46 -18.72
C GLU A 132 -0.98 0.83 -17.45
N PHE A 133 -2.06 1.58 -17.66
CA PHE A 133 -3.08 1.91 -16.69
C PHE A 133 -4.44 1.48 -17.22
N GLY A 134 -5.22 0.75 -16.43
CA GLY A 134 -6.49 0.21 -16.88
C GLY A 134 -7.17 -0.67 -15.88
N SER A 135 -8.19 -1.39 -16.32
CA SER A 135 -8.94 -2.29 -15.44
C SER A 135 -9.28 -3.58 -16.16
N TRP A 136 -9.27 -4.67 -15.40
CA TRP A 136 -9.79 -5.98 -15.81
C TRP A 136 -11.29 -6.12 -15.59
N ASP A 137 -11.93 -5.13 -14.94
CA ASP A 137 -13.36 -5.15 -14.70
C ASP A 137 -14.14 -4.82 -15.98
N PRO A 138 -15.34 -5.40 -16.19
CA PRO A 138 -16.16 -5.18 -17.38
C PRO A 138 -16.62 -3.74 -17.57
N SER A 139 -16.49 -2.90 -16.54
CA SER A 139 -16.81 -1.48 -16.62
C SER A 139 -15.87 -0.71 -17.56
N VAL A 140 -14.62 -1.15 -17.70
CA VAL A 140 -13.63 -0.53 -18.59
C VAL A 140 -13.00 -1.57 -19.52
N TYR A 141 -12.56 -2.71 -18.96
CA TYR A 141 -11.91 -3.83 -19.65
C TYR A 141 -10.89 -3.42 -20.71
N ALA A 142 -10.06 -2.44 -20.37
CA ALA A 142 -9.12 -1.81 -21.28
C ALA A 142 -7.93 -1.24 -20.53
N PHE A 143 -6.83 -1.09 -21.25
CA PHE A 143 -5.57 -0.58 -20.76
C PHE A 143 -5.02 0.48 -21.73
N ALA A 144 -4.62 1.61 -21.17
CA ALA A 144 -3.97 2.71 -21.88
C ALA A 144 -2.46 2.70 -21.59
N PRO A 145 -1.61 3.06 -22.57
CA PRO A 145 -0.16 3.09 -22.38
C PRO A 145 0.21 4.17 -21.36
N LEU A 146 0.81 3.74 -20.25
CA LEU A 146 1.10 4.58 -19.08
C LEU A 146 2.00 5.76 -19.41
N GLU A 147 3.02 5.55 -20.25
CA GLU A 147 3.95 6.61 -20.70
C GLU A 147 3.21 7.78 -21.36
N TYR A 148 2.04 7.52 -21.96
CA TYR A 148 1.25 8.50 -22.69
C TYR A 148 -0.06 8.88 -21.99
N LEU A 149 -0.20 8.57 -20.69
CA LEU A 149 -1.46 8.66 -19.97
C LEU A 149 -2.12 10.05 -19.99
N GLY A 150 -1.33 11.12 -20.06
CA GLY A 150 -1.84 12.49 -20.16
C GLY A 150 -2.32 12.90 -21.57
N SER A 151 -2.25 12.00 -22.55
CA SER A 151 -2.66 12.29 -23.93
C SER A 151 -4.18 12.21 -24.09
N ARG A 152 -4.73 12.98 -25.02
CA ARG A 152 -6.17 12.89 -25.34
C ARG A 152 -6.45 11.70 -26.25
N PHE A 153 -6.91 10.61 -25.65
CA PHE A 153 -7.42 9.45 -26.38
C PHE A 153 -8.86 9.70 -26.83
N GLU A 154 -9.17 9.30 -28.05
CA GLU A 154 -10.53 9.22 -28.58
C GLU A 154 -10.71 7.84 -29.20
N ASN A 155 -11.69 7.07 -28.68
CA ASN A 155 -12.01 5.74 -29.19
C ASN A 155 -10.76 4.82 -29.24
N GLY A 156 -9.98 4.85 -28.16
CA GLY A 156 -8.78 4.00 -27.97
C GLY A 156 -7.52 4.46 -28.72
N SER A 157 -7.50 5.67 -29.29
CA SER A 157 -6.34 6.17 -30.04
C SER A 157 -6.12 7.67 -29.87
N VAL A 158 -4.87 8.12 -29.97
CA VAL A 158 -4.56 9.55 -30.09
C VAL A 158 -4.67 9.92 -31.58
N SER A 159 -5.41 10.98 -31.91
CA SER A 159 -5.61 11.41 -33.30
C SER A 159 -4.27 11.71 -34.01
N GLU A 160 -4.20 11.58 -35.34
CA GLU A 160 -2.96 11.82 -36.12
C GLU A 160 -2.38 13.23 -35.93
N ASN A 161 -3.24 14.23 -35.69
CA ASN A 161 -2.84 15.61 -35.40
C ASN A 161 -2.84 15.93 -33.90
N GLY A 162 -2.98 14.91 -33.06
CA GLY A 162 -2.99 15.01 -31.61
C GLY A 162 -1.58 15.10 -31.02
N THR A 163 -1.51 15.51 -29.76
CA THR A 163 -0.25 15.60 -29.01
C THR A 163 -0.11 14.41 -28.08
N CYS A 164 1.01 13.70 -28.19
CA CYS A 164 1.39 12.70 -27.19
C CYS A 164 2.04 13.39 -25.98
N VAL A 165 1.44 13.26 -24.82
CA VAL A 165 1.90 13.83 -23.55
C VAL A 165 2.62 12.75 -22.75
N ARG A 166 3.76 13.09 -22.15
CA ARG A 166 4.53 12.21 -21.25
C ARG A 166 4.72 12.85 -19.89
N GLY A 167 4.98 12.04 -18.86
CA GLY A 167 5.28 12.50 -17.51
C GLY A 167 4.06 12.74 -16.62
N PHE A 168 2.85 12.54 -17.15
CA PHE A 168 1.61 12.55 -16.35
C PHE A 168 1.61 11.43 -15.29
N ASP A 169 2.27 10.32 -15.60
CA ASP A 169 2.48 9.16 -14.72
C ASP A 169 3.62 9.37 -13.71
N ASN A 170 3.79 10.61 -13.20
CA ASN A 170 4.73 10.91 -12.12
C ASN A 170 4.55 9.87 -11.00
N ALA A 171 5.65 9.25 -10.56
CA ALA A 171 5.61 8.18 -9.57
C ALA A 171 4.93 8.62 -8.26
N GLY A 172 5.12 9.89 -7.88
CA GLY A 172 4.43 10.50 -6.76
C GLY A 172 2.94 10.60 -6.92
N PHE A 173 2.47 11.03 -8.10
CA PHE A 173 1.05 11.10 -8.41
C PHE A 173 0.39 9.72 -8.42
N ILE A 174 1.06 8.69 -8.94
CA ILE A 174 0.58 7.30 -8.88
C ILE A 174 0.47 6.82 -7.42
N MET A 175 1.51 7.03 -6.59
CA MET A 175 1.46 6.69 -5.16
C MET A 175 0.36 7.47 -4.43
N GLY A 176 0.22 8.76 -4.71
CA GLY A 176 -0.80 9.62 -4.12
C GLY A 176 -2.22 9.17 -4.49
N SER A 177 -2.47 8.87 -5.77
CA SER A 177 -3.77 8.39 -6.25
C SER A 177 -4.20 7.11 -5.54
N SER A 178 -3.26 6.18 -5.31
CA SER A 178 -3.51 4.92 -4.61
C SER A 178 -3.65 5.05 -3.09
N SER A 179 -3.44 6.23 -2.50
CA SER A 179 -3.40 6.42 -1.04
C SER A 179 -4.11 7.69 -0.55
N THR A 180 -5.04 8.24 -1.34
CA THR A 180 -5.73 9.49 -1.00
C THR A 180 -6.92 9.20 -0.06
N LEU A 181 -6.72 9.28 1.27
CA LEU A 181 -7.78 9.16 2.29
C LEU A 181 -8.21 10.53 2.86
N PHE A 182 -8.53 11.49 1.99
CA PHE A 182 -8.61 12.90 2.40
C PHE A 182 -9.79 13.22 3.33
N ASN A 183 -10.97 12.59 3.17
CA ASN A 183 -12.11 12.81 4.09
C ASN A 183 -11.78 12.43 5.54
N GLN A 184 -10.99 11.37 5.73
CA GLN A 184 -10.62 10.91 7.07
C GLN A 184 -9.46 11.73 7.64
N PHE A 185 -8.56 12.20 6.79
CA PHE A 185 -7.36 12.95 7.17
C PHE A 185 -7.63 14.45 7.43
N LEU A 186 -8.49 15.12 6.64
CA LEU A 186 -8.86 16.53 6.82
C LEU A 186 -9.54 16.82 8.16
N LEU A 187 -10.36 15.89 8.65
CA LEU A 187 -11.00 15.99 9.97
C LEU A 187 -9.94 16.17 11.07
N GLN A 188 -8.71 15.73 10.84
CA GLN A 188 -7.57 15.91 11.74
C GLN A 188 -6.72 17.16 11.42
N ILE A 189 -6.61 17.56 10.14
CA ILE A 189 -5.82 18.74 9.72
C ILE A 189 -6.34 20.06 10.34
N ASN A 190 -7.65 20.22 10.52
CA ASN A 190 -8.20 21.44 11.15
C ASN A 190 -7.67 21.70 12.58
N SER A 191 -7.06 20.69 13.21
CA SER A 191 -6.43 20.77 14.52
C SER A 191 -4.89 20.90 14.49
N THR A 192 -4.27 20.97 13.30
CA THR A 192 -2.81 20.92 13.13
C THR A 192 -2.21 22.29 12.78
N ASP A 193 -1.10 22.64 13.43
CA ASP A 193 -0.33 23.86 13.17
C ASP A 193 0.56 23.69 11.92
N ILE A 194 -0.07 23.76 10.74
CA ILE A 194 0.63 23.77 9.44
C ILE A 194 0.92 25.20 8.94
N PRO A 195 1.98 25.41 8.13
CA PRO A 195 2.33 26.72 7.57
C PRO A 195 1.20 27.35 6.75
N THR A 196 1.10 28.69 6.78
CA THR A 196 0.07 29.44 6.05
C THR A 196 0.10 29.20 4.54
N ILE A 197 1.28 28.96 3.94
CA ILE A 197 1.39 28.62 2.51
C ILE A 197 0.63 27.32 2.17
N PHE A 198 0.72 26.30 3.04
CA PHE A 198 -0.01 25.06 2.86
C PHE A 198 -1.51 25.24 3.14
N LYS A 199 -1.87 26.03 4.17
CA LYS A 199 -3.28 26.39 4.41
C LYS A 199 -3.91 27.13 3.23
N ASN A 200 -3.18 28.07 2.62
CA ASN A 200 -3.66 28.81 1.46
C ASN A 200 -3.80 27.90 0.24
N ALA A 201 -2.78 27.08 -0.05
CA ALA A 201 -2.86 26.09 -1.13
C ALA A 201 -4.05 25.14 -0.93
N LEU A 202 -4.29 24.67 0.30
CA LEU A 202 -5.49 23.88 0.63
C LEU A 202 -6.79 24.68 0.52
N THR A 203 -6.79 25.95 0.90
CA THR A 203 -8.00 26.80 0.83
C THR A 203 -8.37 27.05 -0.63
N ASP A 204 -7.39 27.33 -1.49
CA ASP A 204 -7.61 27.52 -2.93
C ASP A 204 -8.15 26.22 -3.58
N ILE A 205 -7.66 25.06 -3.13
CA ILE A 205 -8.17 23.74 -3.53
C ILE A 205 -9.61 23.54 -3.02
N LEU A 206 -9.89 23.80 -1.74
CA LEU A 206 -11.21 23.62 -1.12
C LEU A 206 -12.27 24.59 -1.66
N GLU A 207 -11.85 25.79 -2.06
CA GLU A 207 -12.73 26.79 -2.70
C GLU A 207 -13.09 26.40 -4.14
N ASP A 208 -12.21 25.71 -4.87
CA ASP A 208 -12.45 25.20 -6.23
C ASP A 208 -13.10 23.79 -6.26
N LEU A 209 -12.89 22.99 -5.20
CA LEU A 209 -13.40 21.61 -5.04
C LEU A 209 -14.72 21.49 -4.28
N GLY A 210 -15.26 22.58 -3.72
CA GLY A 210 -16.52 22.56 -2.96
C GLY A 210 -17.75 21.98 -3.70
N GLU A 211 -17.62 21.65 -4.99
CA GLU A 211 -18.63 20.94 -5.80
C GLU A 211 -18.21 19.52 -6.30
N ARG A 212 -16.94 19.08 -6.14
CA ARG A 212 -16.43 17.79 -6.63
C ARG A 212 -15.58 17.10 -5.57
N GLY A 213 -16.15 16.06 -4.95
CA GLY A 213 -15.49 15.06 -4.08
C GLY A 213 -14.03 15.36 -3.71
N ASP A 214 -13.87 15.88 -2.52
CA ASP A 214 -12.68 16.45 -1.90
C ASP A 214 -11.40 15.56 -1.92
N ASP A 215 -11.56 14.24 -2.09
CA ASP A 215 -10.54 13.18 -1.94
C ASP A 215 -10.18 12.43 -3.24
N ILE A 216 -10.43 13.04 -4.40
CA ILE A 216 -10.28 12.40 -5.72
C ILE A 216 -8.94 12.76 -6.39
N ALA A 217 -8.26 11.75 -6.94
CA ALA A 217 -7.19 11.93 -7.92
C ALA A 217 -7.78 12.05 -9.32
N VAL A 218 -7.42 13.14 -10.01
CA VAL A 218 -8.08 13.55 -11.25
C VAL A 218 -7.22 13.17 -12.47
N TYR A 219 -7.72 12.23 -13.28
CA TYR A 219 -7.14 11.81 -14.56
C TYR A 219 -7.89 12.49 -15.70
N SER A 220 -7.43 13.69 -16.05
CA SER A 220 -7.98 14.49 -17.15
C SER A 220 -6.87 14.78 -18.16
N PRO A 221 -6.95 14.32 -19.42
CA PRO A 221 -8.10 13.65 -20.03
C PRO A 221 -8.28 12.20 -19.56
N ASN A 222 -9.53 11.73 -19.54
CA ASN A 222 -9.86 10.32 -19.33
C ASN A 222 -9.32 9.47 -20.51
N PRO A 223 -8.43 8.49 -20.27
CA PRO A 223 -7.86 7.67 -21.33
C PRO A 223 -8.87 6.72 -22.00
N PHE A 224 -10.01 6.46 -21.36
CA PHE A 224 -11.07 5.59 -21.88
C PHE A 224 -12.19 6.36 -22.58
N HIS A 225 -12.05 7.68 -22.74
CA HIS A 225 -13.06 8.50 -23.40
C HIS A 225 -13.34 8.04 -24.85
N GLY A 226 -14.60 7.76 -25.13
CA GLY A 226 -15.10 7.22 -26.39
C GLY A 226 -14.73 5.76 -26.66
N TYR A 227 -14.11 5.04 -25.71
CA TYR A 227 -13.80 3.63 -25.89
C TYR A 227 -15.09 2.79 -25.83
N ARG A 228 -15.38 2.07 -26.92
CA ARG A 228 -16.71 1.46 -27.13
C ARG A 228 -17.03 0.28 -26.22
N GLU A 229 -16.01 -0.38 -25.67
CA GLU A 229 -16.21 -1.54 -24.81
C GLU A 229 -16.29 -1.16 -23.32
N ALA A 230 -15.93 0.09 -22.97
CA ALA A 230 -16.18 0.62 -21.64
C ALA A 230 -17.67 0.94 -21.46
N SER A 231 -18.12 0.97 -20.19
CA SER A 231 -19.47 1.40 -19.86
C SER A 231 -19.70 2.86 -20.25
N GLU A 232 -20.97 3.24 -20.41
CA GLU A 232 -21.34 4.60 -20.81
C GLU A 232 -20.78 5.66 -19.85
N ASP A 233 -20.76 5.38 -18.54
CA ASP A 233 -20.24 6.28 -17.51
C ASP A 233 -18.75 6.59 -17.74
N TYR A 234 -17.94 5.56 -18.04
CA TYR A 234 -16.50 5.75 -18.30
C TYR A 234 -16.21 6.23 -19.72
N ALA A 235 -16.99 5.81 -20.72
CA ALA A 235 -16.75 6.20 -22.10
C ALA A 235 -17.16 7.66 -22.39
N THR A 236 -18.11 8.23 -21.64
CA THR A 236 -18.60 9.60 -21.87
C THR A 236 -17.95 10.64 -20.95
N ALA A 237 -17.35 10.22 -19.83
CA ALA A 237 -16.68 11.12 -18.93
C ALA A 237 -15.40 11.70 -19.55
N ALA A 238 -15.27 13.03 -19.55
CA ALA A 238 -14.06 13.72 -20.02
C ALA A 238 -12.87 13.57 -19.05
N THR A 239 -13.18 13.28 -17.79
CA THR A 239 -12.25 13.13 -16.67
C THR A 239 -12.55 11.82 -15.99
N LEU A 240 -11.52 11.09 -15.60
CA LEU A 240 -11.62 9.89 -14.80
C LEU A 240 -11.21 10.23 -13.36
N ASP A 241 -12.11 9.92 -12.43
CA ASP A 241 -11.95 10.19 -11.01
C ASP A 241 -11.63 8.88 -10.27
N VAL A 242 -10.48 8.84 -9.59
CA VAL A 242 -10.02 7.66 -8.85
C VAL A 242 -9.61 8.00 -7.43
N VAL A 243 -9.62 7.01 -6.54
CA VAL A 243 -9.31 7.16 -5.11
C VAL A 243 -8.42 6.02 -4.61
N ASP A 244 -8.13 6.03 -3.30
CA ASP A 244 -7.38 4.98 -2.62
C ASP A 244 -7.98 3.59 -2.93
N GLY A 245 -7.12 2.65 -3.34
CA GLY A 245 -7.54 1.30 -3.74
C GLY A 245 -7.85 0.36 -2.57
N GLY A 246 -7.89 0.86 -1.33
CA GLY A 246 -8.42 0.16 -0.17
C GLY A 246 -9.81 0.63 0.26
N GLU A 247 -10.43 1.61 -0.42
CA GLU A 247 -11.76 2.11 -0.05
C GLU A 247 -12.88 1.07 -0.26
N ASP A 248 -12.65 0.08 -1.13
CA ASP A 248 -13.52 -1.08 -1.34
C ASP A 248 -13.30 -2.23 -0.34
N LEU A 249 -12.54 -2.00 0.74
CA LEU A 249 -12.11 -2.99 1.73
C LEU A 249 -11.10 -4.03 1.21
N GLU A 250 -10.73 -4.03 -0.07
CA GLU A 250 -9.67 -4.87 -0.63
C GLU A 250 -8.26 -4.28 -0.38
N ASN A 251 -7.99 -3.91 0.87
CA ASN A 251 -6.72 -3.33 1.33
C ASN A 251 -5.45 -4.11 0.87
N ILE A 252 -5.57 -5.41 0.63
CA ILE A 252 -4.54 -6.22 -0.02
C ILE A 252 -4.88 -6.31 -1.51
N PRO A 253 -4.00 -5.85 -2.43
CA PRO A 253 -4.30 -5.74 -3.86
C PRO A 253 -4.27 -7.11 -4.57
N LEU A 254 -5.29 -7.94 -4.30
CA LEU A 254 -5.38 -9.31 -4.79
C LEU A 254 -6.03 -9.41 -6.16
N HIS A 255 -6.95 -8.51 -6.48
CA HIS A 255 -7.68 -8.51 -7.75
C HIS A 255 -6.76 -8.58 -9.00
N PRO A 256 -5.65 -7.81 -9.09
CA PRO A 256 -4.70 -7.96 -10.18
C PRO A 256 -4.06 -9.35 -10.28
N LEU A 257 -3.87 -10.05 -9.16
CA LEU A 257 -3.10 -11.30 -9.12
C LEU A 257 -3.95 -12.54 -9.42
N ILE A 258 -5.27 -12.41 -9.36
CA ILE A 258 -6.22 -13.52 -9.58
C ILE A 258 -6.78 -13.55 -11.00
N GLN A 259 -6.29 -12.68 -11.88
CA GLN A 259 -6.65 -12.63 -13.29
C GLN A 259 -6.26 -13.94 -13.99
N PRO A 260 -7.20 -14.63 -14.67
CA PRO A 260 -6.92 -15.90 -15.33
C PRO A 260 -5.71 -15.84 -16.29
N ASP A 261 -5.57 -14.74 -17.04
CA ASP A 261 -4.48 -14.54 -18.00
C ASP A 261 -3.09 -14.51 -17.36
N ARG A 262 -2.98 -14.19 -16.06
CA ARG A 262 -1.69 -14.16 -15.35
C ARG A 262 -1.23 -15.52 -14.85
N HIS A 263 -2.11 -16.51 -14.79
CA HIS A 263 -1.77 -17.88 -14.41
C HIS A 263 -0.97 -17.98 -13.08
N VAL A 264 -1.29 -17.12 -12.10
CA VAL A 264 -0.60 -17.09 -10.82
C VAL A 264 -0.91 -18.36 -10.02
N ASP A 265 0.14 -19.03 -9.54
CA ASP A 265 0.03 -20.28 -8.78
C ASP A 265 -0.13 -20.07 -7.28
N VAL A 266 0.56 -19.08 -6.75
CA VAL A 266 0.62 -18.80 -5.31
C VAL A 266 0.68 -17.29 -5.08
N ILE A 267 -0.05 -16.82 -4.09
CA ILE A 267 0.00 -15.44 -3.61
C ILE A 267 0.43 -15.45 -2.16
N PHE A 268 1.40 -14.62 -1.80
CA PHE A 268 1.72 -14.29 -0.41
C PHE A 268 1.02 -12.97 -0.07
N ALA A 269 -0.14 -13.06 0.57
CA ALA A 269 -0.97 -11.93 0.94
C ALA A 269 -0.50 -11.36 2.29
N ILE A 270 0.18 -10.23 2.25
CA ILE A 270 0.66 -9.53 3.46
C ILE A 270 -0.41 -8.56 3.91
N ASP A 271 -0.95 -8.76 5.11
CA ASP A 271 -2.01 -7.90 5.66
C ASP A 271 -1.44 -7.02 6.77
N SER A 272 -1.45 -5.72 6.56
CA SER A 272 -1.05 -4.72 7.57
C SER A 272 -2.21 -3.79 7.95
N SER A 273 -3.45 -4.22 7.70
CA SER A 273 -4.66 -3.45 7.97
C SER A 273 -4.87 -3.24 9.47
N ALA A 274 -5.50 -2.12 9.80
CA ALA A 274 -5.80 -1.70 11.16
C ALA A 274 -7.29 -1.95 11.49
N ASP A 275 -7.74 -3.21 11.39
CA ASP A 275 -9.16 -3.55 11.36
C ASP A 275 -9.84 -3.64 12.74
N THR A 276 -9.08 -4.00 13.78
CA THR A 276 -9.61 -4.13 15.16
C THR A 276 -9.54 -2.81 15.93
N ASP A 277 -10.18 -2.73 17.10
CA ASP A 277 -10.09 -1.55 17.97
C ASP A 277 -8.63 -1.29 18.42
N SER A 278 -7.83 -2.36 18.44
CA SER A 278 -6.39 -2.37 18.68
C SER A 278 -5.52 -2.29 17.42
N TYR A 279 -6.07 -1.98 16.24
CA TYR A 279 -5.34 -1.78 14.97
C TYR A 279 -4.58 -3.01 14.43
N TRP A 280 -5.10 -4.21 14.66
CA TRP A 280 -4.57 -5.44 14.06
C TRP A 280 -5.43 -5.92 12.88
N PRO A 281 -4.86 -6.70 11.93
CA PRO A 281 -5.65 -7.30 10.87
C PRO A 281 -6.61 -8.37 11.39
N ASN A 282 -7.83 -8.38 10.87
CA ASN A 282 -8.84 -9.40 11.19
C ASN A 282 -9.24 -10.26 9.97
N GLY A 283 -8.63 -10.01 8.81
CA GLY A 283 -8.89 -10.73 7.56
C GLY A 283 -9.98 -10.11 6.68
N THR A 284 -10.48 -8.91 7.01
CA THR A 284 -11.53 -8.21 6.24
C THR A 284 -11.21 -8.15 4.75
N SER A 285 -9.98 -7.82 4.36
CA SER A 285 -9.60 -7.75 2.95
C SER A 285 -9.74 -9.08 2.20
N LEU A 286 -9.40 -10.21 2.84
CA LEU A 286 -9.57 -11.54 2.21
C LEU A 286 -11.04 -11.90 2.06
N VAL A 287 -11.87 -11.46 3.01
CA VAL A 287 -13.33 -11.65 2.96
C VAL A 287 -13.93 -10.82 1.83
N ALA A 288 -13.54 -9.55 1.70
CA ALA A 288 -13.98 -8.65 0.64
C ALA A 288 -13.63 -9.20 -0.76
N THR A 289 -12.36 -9.58 -1.00
CA THR A 289 -11.95 -10.19 -2.28
C THR A 289 -12.72 -11.48 -2.58
N TYR A 290 -12.94 -12.33 -1.57
CA TYR A 290 -13.76 -13.53 -1.75
C TYR A 290 -15.20 -13.19 -2.13
N GLN A 291 -15.83 -12.24 -1.43
CA GLN A 291 -17.20 -11.80 -1.71
C GLN A 291 -17.32 -11.17 -3.10
N ARG A 292 -16.35 -10.35 -3.52
CA ARG A 292 -16.27 -9.82 -4.88
C ARG A 292 -16.24 -10.94 -5.91
N SER A 293 -15.43 -11.98 -5.71
CA SER A 293 -15.35 -13.12 -6.62
C SER A 293 -16.67 -13.90 -6.76
N LEU A 294 -17.56 -13.78 -5.76
CA LEU A 294 -18.90 -14.39 -5.76
C LEU A 294 -19.98 -13.46 -6.31
N ASN A 295 -19.68 -12.20 -6.62
CA ASN A 295 -20.69 -11.23 -7.02
C ASN A 295 -21.36 -11.65 -8.34
N SER A 296 -22.68 -11.75 -8.31
CA SER A 296 -23.52 -12.11 -9.45
C SER A 296 -23.68 -11.00 -10.50
N SER A 297 -23.23 -9.77 -10.22
CA SER A 297 -23.17 -8.66 -11.19
C SER A 297 -22.23 -8.95 -12.35
N GLY A 298 -21.27 -9.86 -12.16
CA GLY A 298 -20.24 -10.19 -13.14
C GLY A 298 -19.01 -9.27 -13.10
N ILE A 299 -18.92 -8.33 -12.14
CA ILE A 299 -17.77 -7.41 -12.02
C ILE A 299 -16.43 -8.15 -11.90
N ALA A 300 -16.41 -9.29 -11.21
CA ALA A 300 -15.22 -10.10 -11.02
C ALA A 300 -14.74 -10.84 -12.30
N ASN A 301 -15.45 -10.71 -13.42
CA ASN A 301 -15.04 -11.09 -14.77
C ASN A 301 -14.29 -12.43 -14.91
N GLY A 302 -14.84 -13.50 -14.34
CA GLY A 302 -14.26 -14.84 -14.46
C GLY A 302 -13.04 -15.10 -13.55
N THR A 303 -12.67 -14.16 -12.68
CA THR A 303 -11.73 -14.42 -11.59
C THR A 303 -12.33 -15.40 -10.59
N VAL A 304 -11.46 -16.22 -9.99
CA VAL A 304 -11.84 -17.18 -8.95
C VAL A 304 -10.95 -16.95 -7.74
N PHE A 305 -11.56 -16.89 -6.56
CA PHE A 305 -10.85 -16.79 -5.29
C PHE A 305 -11.11 -18.00 -4.40
N PRO A 306 -10.12 -18.48 -3.62
CA PRO A 306 -10.37 -19.52 -2.63
C PRO A 306 -11.45 -19.12 -1.61
N PRO A 307 -12.24 -20.07 -1.10
CA PRO A 307 -13.17 -19.80 -0.01
C PRO A 307 -12.46 -19.23 1.22
N VAL A 308 -13.01 -18.16 1.76
CA VAL A 308 -12.58 -17.49 3.00
C VAL A 308 -13.78 -17.43 3.96
N PRO A 309 -13.61 -17.72 5.27
CA PRO A 309 -14.70 -17.61 6.24
C PRO A 309 -14.99 -16.16 6.61
N ASP A 310 -16.11 -15.91 7.29
CA ASP A 310 -16.42 -14.58 7.84
C ASP A 310 -15.38 -14.11 8.88
N VAL A 311 -15.30 -12.79 9.08
CA VAL A 311 -14.31 -12.14 9.97
C VAL A 311 -14.35 -12.69 11.41
N ASN A 312 -15.54 -12.98 11.95
CA ASN A 312 -15.65 -13.54 13.30
C ASN A 312 -15.01 -14.93 13.36
N THR A 313 -15.28 -15.79 12.38
CA THR A 313 -14.60 -17.08 12.24
C THR A 313 -13.08 -16.89 12.10
N PHE A 314 -12.65 -15.92 11.31
CA PHE A 314 -11.23 -15.62 11.06
C PHE A 314 -10.47 -15.37 12.37
N VAL A 315 -11.03 -14.52 13.24
CA VAL A 315 -10.47 -14.20 14.55
C VAL A 315 -10.64 -15.35 15.55
N ASN A 316 -11.82 -15.97 15.64
CA ASN A 316 -12.11 -17.06 16.59
C ASN A 316 -11.21 -18.28 16.38
N LEU A 317 -10.89 -18.61 15.13
CA LEU A 317 -10.00 -19.71 14.79
C LEU A 317 -8.52 -19.31 14.79
N GLY A 318 -8.21 -18.04 15.05
CA GLY A 318 -6.86 -17.50 15.08
C GLY A 318 -6.15 -17.60 13.73
N LEU A 319 -6.88 -17.43 12.62
CA LEU A 319 -6.32 -17.43 11.27
C LEU A 319 -5.46 -16.19 11.01
N ASN A 320 -5.65 -15.13 11.80
CA ASN A 320 -4.83 -13.92 11.84
C ASN A 320 -3.66 -13.98 12.85
N LYS A 321 -3.45 -15.10 13.56
CA LYS A 321 -2.37 -15.23 14.57
C LYS A 321 -1.12 -15.94 14.05
N ARG A 322 -1.20 -16.51 12.85
CA ARG A 322 -0.12 -17.25 12.18
C ARG A 322 -0.39 -17.26 10.68
N PRO A 323 0.57 -17.66 9.84
CA PRO A 323 0.27 -17.89 8.43
C PRO A 323 -0.93 -18.82 8.28
N THR A 324 -1.81 -18.54 7.33
CA THR A 324 -2.96 -19.38 7.03
C THR A 324 -3.06 -19.56 5.52
N PHE A 325 -3.25 -20.80 5.07
CA PHE A 325 -3.36 -21.10 3.64
C PHE A 325 -4.83 -21.29 3.25
N PHE A 326 -5.21 -20.68 2.12
CA PHE A 326 -6.53 -20.81 1.52
C PHE A 326 -6.43 -21.45 0.13
N GLY A 327 -7.40 -22.30 -0.19
CA GLY A 327 -7.47 -22.99 -1.48
C GLY A 327 -6.42 -24.08 -1.65
N CYS A 328 -6.03 -24.77 -0.58
CA CYS A 328 -4.98 -25.79 -0.64
C CYS A 328 -5.32 -26.99 -1.53
N ASP A 329 -6.59 -27.42 -1.58
CA ASP A 329 -7.05 -28.45 -2.51
C ASP A 329 -7.74 -27.80 -3.72
N PRO A 330 -7.15 -27.88 -4.94
CA PRO A 330 -7.72 -27.32 -6.15
C PRO A 330 -9.06 -27.93 -6.52
N LYS A 331 -9.38 -29.13 -6.02
CA LYS A 331 -10.68 -29.79 -6.26
C LYS A 331 -11.84 -29.08 -5.57
N ASN A 332 -11.55 -28.28 -4.54
CA ASN A 332 -12.57 -27.52 -3.80
C ASN A 332 -12.80 -26.12 -4.38
N LEU A 333 -12.14 -25.77 -5.49
CA LEU A 333 -12.26 -24.48 -6.15
C LEU A 333 -13.26 -24.57 -7.31
N SER A 334 -13.98 -23.48 -7.58
CA SER A 334 -14.92 -23.39 -8.70
C SER A 334 -14.23 -23.26 -10.06
N GLY A 335 -12.93 -22.97 -10.07
CA GLY A 335 -12.08 -22.87 -11.25
C GLY A 335 -10.60 -22.69 -10.87
N PRO A 336 -9.71 -22.48 -11.86
CA PRO A 336 -8.30 -22.19 -11.60
C PRO A 336 -8.14 -20.92 -10.76
N ALA A 337 -7.50 -21.04 -9.60
CA ALA A 337 -7.17 -19.92 -8.72
C ALA A 337 -5.86 -20.20 -7.97
N PRO A 338 -5.11 -19.17 -7.55
CA PRO A 338 -3.88 -19.35 -6.78
C PRO A 338 -4.14 -19.96 -5.40
N LEU A 339 -3.13 -20.59 -4.82
CA LEU A 339 -3.10 -20.86 -3.37
C LEU A 339 -2.72 -19.56 -2.67
N VAL A 340 -3.51 -19.13 -1.70
CA VAL A 340 -3.23 -17.88 -0.96
C VAL A 340 -2.58 -18.22 0.37
N VAL A 341 -1.35 -17.76 0.57
CA VAL A 341 -0.63 -17.77 1.85
C VAL A 341 -0.87 -16.41 2.51
N TYR A 342 -1.81 -16.38 3.45
CA TYR A 342 -2.15 -15.19 4.21
C TYR A 342 -1.18 -14.98 5.38
N LEU A 343 -0.63 -13.78 5.49
CA LEU A 343 0.39 -13.38 6.46
C LEU A 343 -0.04 -12.05 7.11
N ALA A 344 -0.74 -12.14 8.23
CA ALA A 344 -1.15 -10.98 9.01
C ALA A 344 0.01 -10.38 9.82
N ASN A 345 0.08 -9.04 9.86
CA ASN A 345 0.84 -8.30 10.84
C ASN A 345 0.46 -8.81 12.25
N SER A 346 1.48 -9.12 13.05
CA SER A 346 1.33 -9.71 14.38
C SER A 346 2.54 -9.36 15.22
N PRO A 347 2.42 -9.27 16.55
CA PRO A 347 3.52 -8.87 17.41
C PRO A 347 4.49 -10.04 17.62
N TYR A 348 5.46 -10.23 16.73
CA TYR A 348 6.51 -11.22 16.93
C TYR A 348 7.56 -10.70 17.90
N THR A 349 8.14 -9.54 17.59
CA THR A 349 9.20 -8.88 18.37
C THR A 349 8.87 -7.43 18.73
N TYR A 350 7.84 -6.85 18.11
CA TYR A 350 7.42 -5.47 18.34
C TYR A 350 5.92 -5.30 18.08
N GLU A 351 5.27 -4.41 18.81
CA GLU A 351 3.87 -4.02 18.59
C GLU A 351 3.80 -3.03 17.43
N SER A 352 3.62 -3.56 16.21
CA SER A 352 3.58 -2.81 14.96
C SER A 352 2.16 -2.43 14.48
N ASN A 353 1.18 -2.49 15.38
CA ASN A 353 -0.20 -2.05 15.15
C ASN A 353 -0.32 -0.53 15.35
N PHE A 354 0.03 0.21 14.30
CA PHE A 354 -0.14 1.65 14.31
C PHE A 354 -1.48 2.05 13.72
N SER A 355 -2.02 3.17 14.22
CA SER A 355 -3.15 3.83 13.56
C SER A 355 -2.74 4.31 12.16
N THR A 356 -3.65 4.16 11.20
CA THR A 356 -3.53 4.70 9.83
C THR A 356 -3.14 6.18 9.79
N PHE A 357 -3.55 6.97 10.78
CA PHE A 357 -3.28 8.42 10.83
C PHE A 357 -1.95 8.81 11.49
N LYS A 358 -1.14 7.84 11.94
CA LYS A 358 0.18 8.13 12.51
C LYS A 358 1.16 8.46 11.37
N LEU A 359 1.61 9.71 11.35
CA LEU A 359 2.53 10.22 10.30
C LEU A 359 3.98 10.39 10.74
N THR A 360 4.29 10.12 12.00
CA THR A 360 5.64 10.30 12.54
C THR A 360 6.09 9.05 13.25
N TYR A 361 7.28 8.58 12.91
CA TYR A 361 7.93 7.40 13.48
C TYR A 361 9.39 7.72 13.78
N SER A 362 9.85 7.41 14.98
CA SER A 362 11.28 7.36 15.26
C SER A 362 11.97 6.29 14.39
N ASP A 363 13.27 6.44 14.17
CA ASP A 363 14.06 5.44 13.44
C ASP A 363 14.01 4.08 14.15
N GLU A 364 13.97 4.08 15.49
CA GLU A 364 13.82 2.86 16.29
C GLU A 364 12.46 2.18 16.05
N GLU A 365 11.35 2.93 16.02
CA GLU A 365 10.03 2.37 15.67
C GLU A 365 10.05 1.78 14.26
N ARG A 366 10.54 2.54 13.27
CA ARG A 366 10.67 2.10 11.87
C ARG A 366 11.45 0.79 11.78
N ASP A 367 12.63 0.73 12.39
CA ASP A 367 13.53 -0.42 12.29
C ASP A 367 12.99 -1.64 13.03
N ASN A 368 12.34 -1.45 14.18
CA ASN A 368 11.69 -2.53 14.92
C ASN A 368 10.48 -3.09 14.18
N VAL A 369 9.70 -2.25 13.49
CA VAL A 369 8.55 -2.69 12.67
C VAL A 369 9.02 -3.49 11.46
N ILE A 370 10.07 -3.03 10.77
CA ILE A 370 10.70 -3.78 9.67
C ILE A 370 11.18 -5.15 10.16
N THR A 371 11.85 -5.18 11.32
CA THR A 371 12.33 -6.43 11.93
C THR A 371 11.17 -7.34 12.32
N ASN A 372 10.08 -6.78 12.85
CA ASN A 372 8.86 -7.52 13.16
C ASN A 372 8.25 -8.14 11.91
N GLY A 373 8.14 -7.38 10.81
CA GLY A 373 7.67 -7.87 9.52
C GLY A 373 8.51 -9.03 8.98
N TYR A 374 9.84 -8.94 9.09
CA TYR A 374 10.73 -10.08 8.79
C TYR A 374 10.38 -11.31 9.62
N ASN A 375 10.16 -11.14 10.93
CA ASN A 375 9.80 -12.25 11.81
C ASN A 375 8.41 -12.82 11.52
N VAL A 376 7.43 -11.99 11.14
CA VAL A 376 6.10 -12.44 10.70
C VAL A 376 6.23 -13.38 9.51
N VAL A 377 6.92 -12.95 8.46
CA VAL A 377 7.06 -13.72 7.20
C VAL A 377 7.95 -14.95 7.36
N THR A 378 8.92 -14.92 8.27
CA THR A 378 9.87 -16.04 8.48
C THR A 378 9.52 -16.95 9.65
N ARG A 379 8.38 -16.74 10.32
CA ARG A 379 8.00 -17.45 11.55
C ARG A 379 9.08 -17.33 12.65
N GLY A 380 9.63 -16.12 12.80
CA GLY A 380 10.73 -15.85 13.73
C GLY A 380 12.03 -16.52 13.29
N ASN A 381 12.37 -16.42 12.00
CA ASN A 381 13.49 -17.13 11.39
C ASN A 381 13.46 -18.65 11.68
N GLY A 382 12.28 -19.26 11.58
CA GLY A 382 12.05 -20.67 11.87
C GLY A 382 12.02 -21.05 13.36
N THR A 383 12.13 -20.07 14.28
CA THR A 383 12.09 -20.34 15.74
C THR A 383 10.72 -20.84 16.19
N LEU A 384 9.63 -20.30 15.63
CA LEU A 384 8.27 -20.72 15.97
C LEU A 384 7.80 -21.94 15.16
N ASP A 385 8.47 -22.24 14.06
CA ASP A 385 8.25 -23.45 13.26
C ASP A 385 9.46 -23.73 12.36
N SER A 386 10.22 -24.78 12.66
CA SER A 386 11.40 -25.16 11.87
C SER A 386 11.07 -25.75 10.50
N ASN A 387 9.80 -26.12 10.25
CA ASN A 387 9.34 -26.62 8.96
C ASN A 387 8.79 -25.52 8.05
N TRP A 388 8.68 -24.27 8.53
CA TRP A 388 8.03 -23.18 7.79
C TRP A 388 8.55 -23.02 6.36
N THR A 389 9.88 -23.03 6.16
CA THR A 389 10.48 -22.94 4.83
C THR A 389 10.05 -24.08 3.90
N SER A 390 9.92 -25.30 4.44
CA SER A 390 9.38 -26.44 3.68
C SER A 390 7.89 -26.22 3.34
N CYS A 391 7.11 -25.67 4.26
CA CYS A 391 5.69 -25.38 4.04
C CYS A 391 5.46 -24.29 2.99
N VAL A 392 6.33 -23.27 2.95
CA VAL A 392 6.37 -22.26 1.87
C VAL A 392 6.68 -22.93 0.53
N ALA A 393 7.67 -23.83 0.47
CA ALA A 393 7.99 -24.57 -0.75
C ALA A 393 6.82 -25.46 -1.20
N CYS A 394 6.12 -26.11 -0.26
CA CYS A 394 4.92 -26.89 -0.56
C CYS A 394 3.79 -26.05 -1.14
N ALA A 395 3.56 -24.84 -0.61
CA ALA A 395 2.59 -23.90 -1.14
C ALA A 395 2.92 -23.49 -2.59
N ILE A 396 4.18 -23.16 -2.87
CA ILE A 396 4.67 -22.80 -4.22
C ILE A 396 4.49 -23.97 -5.21
N LEU A 397 4.79 -25.20 -4.80
CA LEU A 397 4.71 -26.38 -5.66
C LEU A 397 3.28 -26.88 -5.89
N GLN A 398 2.31 -26.45 -5.07
CA GLN A 398 0.99 -27.08 -5.01
C GLN A 398 0.31 -27.11 -6.39
N ARG A 399 0.19 -25.96 -7.07
CA ARG A 399 -0.57 -25.85 -8.31
C ARG A 399 0.11 -26.56 -9.49
N SER A 400 1.42 -26.44 -9.60
CA SER A 400 2.19 -27.09 -10.67
C SER A 400 2.19 -28.61 -10.53
N THR A 401 2.29 -29.13 -9.30
CA THR A 401 2.21 -30.58 -9.03
C THR A 401 0.80 -31.12 -9.27
N TYR A 402 -0.25 -30.36 -8.93
CA TYR A 402 -1.63 -30.72 -9.30
C TYR A 402 -1.82 -30.81 -10.82
N ARG A 403 -1.36 -29.80 -11.58
CA ARG A 403 -1.46 -29.79 -13.06
C ARG A 403 -0.71 -30.95 -13.73
N THR A 404 0.45 -31.32 -13.18
CA THR A 404 1.31 -32.38 -13.73
C THR A 404 1.02 -33.77 -13.17
N ASN A 405 0.05 -33.89 -12.24
CA ASN A 405 -0.23 -35.12 -11.50
C ASN A 405 1.02 -35.69 -10.79
N THR A 406 1.87 -34.79 -10.27
CA THR A 406 3.09 -35.14 -9.53
C THR A 406 2.76 -35.25 -8.04
N THR A 407 3.25 -36.29 -7.38
CA THR A 407 3.08 -36.46 -5.93
C THR A 407 3.98 -35.48 -5.17
N LEU A 408 3.40 -34.72 -4.25
CA LEU A 408 4.16 -33.87 -3.31
C LEU A 408 4.87 -34.72 -2.24
N PRO A 409 6.02 -34.28 -1.72
CA PRO A 409 6.67 -34.93 -0.58
C PRO A 409 5.77 -34.99 0.67
N ASP A 410 5.95 -36.01 1.52
CA ASP A 410 5.12 -36.24 2.72
C ASP A 410 5.05 -35.03 3.67
N ILE A 411 6.13 -34.25 3.76
CA ILE A 411 6.16 -33.01 4.56
C ILE A 411 5.08 -32.01 4.13
N CYS A 412 4.71 -31.99 2.85
CA CYS A 412 3.65 -31.10 2.36
C CYS A 412 2.28 -31.48 2.91
N THR A 413 2.03 -32.77 3.16
CA THR A 413 0.80 -33.20 3.84
C THR A 413 0.76 -32.65 5.27
N THR A 414 1.87 -32.69 6.00
CA THR A 414 1.96 -32.06 7.33
C THR A 414 1.72 -30.56 7.25
N CYS A 415 2.41 -29.87 6.35
CA CYS A 415 2.26 -28.43 6.16
C CYS A 415 0.81 -28.02 5.84
N PHE A 416 0.12 -28.77 4.96
CA PHE A 416 -1.27 -28.46 4.65
C PHE A 416 -2.22 -28.78 5.82
N ASN A 417 -1.93 -29.79 6.64
CA ASN A 417 -2.71 -30.02 7.86
C ASN A 417 -2.55 -28.89 8.89
N ASP A 418 -1.35 -28.30 8.97
CA ASP A 418 -1.03 -27.28 9.97
C ASP A 418 -1.52 -25.88 9.58
N TYR A 419 -1.44 -25.56 8.28
CA TYR A 419 -1.65 -24.21 7.76
C TYR A 419 -2.94 -24.02 6.97
N CYS A 420 -3.51 -25.07 6.37
CA CYS A 420 -4.72 -24.89 5.56
C CYS A 420 -5.95 -24.73 6.42
N TRP A 421 -6.72 -23.68 6.13
CA TRP A 421 -8.07 -23.60 6.65
C TRP A 421 -8.91 -24.75 6.04
N ASN A 422 -9.59 -25.49 6.91
CA ASN A 422 -10.26 -26.75 6.56
C ASN A 422 -11.78 -26.61 6.35
N GLY A 423 -12.31 -25.39 6.33
CA GLY A 423 -13.75 -25.13 6.21
C GLY A 423 -14.52 -25.03 7.54
N THR A 424 -13.87 -25.21 8.68
CA THR A 424 -14.52 -25.02 10.00
C THR A 424 -14.92 -23.55 10.19
N THR A 425 -16.11 -23.31 10.74
CA THR A 425 -16.63 -21.96 11.02
C THR A 425 -16.98 -21.75 12.49
N ASN A 426 -16.83 -20.51 12.95
CA ASN A 426 -17.34 -20.03 14.22
C ASN A 426 -17.67 -18.52 14.11
N SER A 427 -18.89 -18.22 13.66
CA SER A 427 -19.31 -16.84 13.39
C SER A 427 -19.77 -16.05 14.63
N THR A 428 -19.59 -16.56 15.86
CA THR A 428 -19.93 -15.81 17.07
C THR A 428 -19.02 -14.59 17.23
N VAL A 429 -19.52 -13.48 17.76
CA VAL A 429 -18.70 -12.28 18.00
C VAL A 429 -17.50 -12.65 18.92
N PRO A 430 -16.25 -12.49 18.45
CA PRO A 430 -15.06 -12.79 19.26
C PRO A 430 -14.89 -11.78 20.40
N SER A 431 -14.07 -12.11 21.39
CA SER A 431 -13.49 -11.10 22.27
C SER A 431 -12.52 -10.20 21.50
N GLU A 432 -12.22 -9.02 22.03
CA GLU A 432 -11.22 -8.12 21.45
C GLU A 432 -9.89 -8.87 21.18
N TYR A 433 -9.30 -8.61 20.02
CA TYR A 433 -8.06 -9.25 19.62
C TYR A 433 -6.87 -8.47 20.18
N GLU A 434 -6.35 -8.96 21.30
CA GLU A 434 -5.20 -8.38 22.00
C GLU A 434 -4.06 -9.41 22.07
N PRO A 435 -3.27 -9.58 20.99
CA PRO A 435 -2.15 -10.51 20.99
C PRO A 435 -1.01 -10.02 21.88
N THR A 436 -0.23 -10.97 22.41
CA THR A 436 1.05 -10.68 23.09
C THR A 436 2.23 -11.05 22.20
N LEU A 437 3.42 -10.54 22.53
CA LEU A 437 4.65 -10.85 21.79
C LEU A 437 4.91 -12.36 21.68
N TYR A 438 5.10 -12.87 20.47
CA TYR A 438 5.34 -14.30 20.22
C TYR A 438 6.77 -14.72 20.54
N LEU A 439 7.72 -13.81 20.39
CA LEU A 439 9.12 -14.01 20.75
C LEU A 439 9.45 -13.10 21.92
N THR A 440 9.86 -13.69 23.03
CA THR A 440 10.48 -12.93 24.09
C THR A 440 11.88 -12.54 23.62
N THR A 441 12.14 -11.24 23.45
CA THR A 441 13.52 -10.78 23.38
C THR A 441 14.14 -11.13 24.73
N SER A 442 15.10 -12.04 24.76
CA SER A 442 15.89 -12.28 25.97
C SER A 442 16.62 -10.98 26.28
N GLY A 443 16.02 -10.17 27.14
CA GLY A 443 16.47 -8.84 27.47
C GLY A 443 17.88 -8.91 28.05
N SER A 444 18.87 -8.48 27.28
CA SER A 444 20.00 -7.77 27.86
C SER A 444 19.46 -6.45 28.39
N GLY A 445 18.92 -6.50 29.61
CA GLY A 445 18.52 -5.33 30.36
C GLY A 445 19.71 -4.39 30.50
N LYS A 446 19.81 -3.39 29.62
CA LYS A 446 20.35 -2.11 30.06
C LYS A 446 19.27 -1.52 30.96
N SER A 447 19.36 -1.89 32.23
CA SER A 447 18.85 -1.08 33.32
C SER A 447 19.25 0.37 33.03
N MET A 448 18.30 1.15 32.55
CA MET A 448 18.37 2.60 32.60
C MET A 448 18.14 2.95 34.08
N LEU A 449 19.16 2.71 34.90
CA LEU A 449 19.22 3.24 36.25
C LEU A 449 19.21 4.76 36.10
N HIS A 450 18.05 5.34 36.40
CA HIS A 450 17.91 6.73 36.80
C HIS A 450 19.01 7.06 37.81
N ARG A 451 20.13 7.66 37.35
CA ARG A 451 21.09 8.33 38.23
C ARG A 451 20.56 9.72 38.53
N SER A 452 19.54 9.76 39.37
CA SER A 452 19.06 10.98 40.03
C SER A 452 19.02 10.71 41.54
N ALA A 453 20.20 10.56 42.15
CA ALA A 453 20.49 10.84 43.57
C ALA A 453 21.89 10.32 43.95
N ALA A 454 22.96 11.02 43.57
CA ALA A 454 24.25 10.95 44.25
C ALA A 454 25.15 12.09 43.72
N GLY A 455 24.94 13.30 44.24
CA GLY A 455 25.68 14.48 43.83
C GLY A 455 25.48 15.64 44.80
N LEU A 456 25.54 15.37 46.10
CA LEU A 456 25.55 16.38 47.16
C LEU A 456 26.70 16.05 48.10
N ALA A 457 27.90 16.49 47.72
CA ALA A 457 28.99 16.85 48.62
C ALA A 457 30.21 17.22 47.75
N PHE A 458 30.40 18.52 47.48
CA PHE A 458 31.73 19.15 47.42
C PHE A 458 31.56 20.65 47.15
N ALA A 459 31.47 21.44 48.21
CA ALA A 459 32.03 22.79 48.31
C ALA A 459 31.74 23.32 49.72
N VAL A 460 32.77 23.33 50.58
CA VAL A 460 33.18 24.41 51.48
C VAL A 460 34.21 23.81 52.42
N THR A 461 35.49 24.04 52.14
CA THR A 461 36.51 24.16 53.19
C THR A 461 37.47 25.25 52.74
N MET A 462 37.15 26.46 53.20
CA MET A 462 38.05 27.59 53.20
C MET A 462 38.63 27.67 54.62
N PHE A 463 39.92 27.99 54.70
CA PHE A 463 40.70 28.47 55.86
C PHE A 463 41.45 27.49 56.77
N LEU A 464 42.79 27.54 56.58
CA LEU A 464 43.88 27.76 57.54
C LEU A 464 43.91 26.98 58.86
N ALA A 465 45.02 26.27 59.11
CA ALA A 465 46.04 26.71 60.08
C ALA A 465 47.11 25.63 60.33
N TYR A 466 48.37 26.07 60.24
CA TYR A 466 49.63 25.52 60.78
C TYR A 466 50.18 24.18 60.25
#